data_AF-A0A438GVR2-F1
#
_entry.id   AF-A0A438GVR2-F1
#
_cell.length_a   1.000
_cell.length_b   1.000
_cell.length_c   1.000
_cell.angle_alpha   90.00
_cell.angle_beta   90.00
_cell.angle_gamma   90.00
#
_symmetry.space_group_name_H-M   'P 1'
#
loop_
_entity.id
_entity.type
_entity.pdbx_description
1 polymer ?
#
loop_
_entity_poly.entity_id
_entity_poly.type
_entity_poly.pdbx_seq_one_letter_code
_entity_poly.pdbx_strand_id
1 'polypeptide(L)'
;MASSSLSEEELTLTVKWSGNEYTVRVCGDDSVGELKRRICQLTNVLPKRQKLLYPKLGSKLADDSVLLSHLPLKPSLKMTMIGTVEDDIIVDQVDSPEIIDDFELGQDESTDIKDKEVNKQKLRRRIYQYKVSHC
;
A
#
# COMPACT_ATOMS: atom_id res chain seq x y z
N MET A 1 19.17 29.63 -14.47
CA MET A 1 20.01 29.53 -13.25
C MET A 1 19.10 29.54 -12.04
N ALA A 2 19.52 28.86 -10.96
CA ALA A 2 18.75 28.41 -9.78
C ALA A 2 17.88 27.19 -10.13
N SER A 3 17.87 26.07 -9.40
CA SER A 3 18.18 25.76 -8.00
C SER A 3 18.19 24.22 -7.94
N SER A 4 18.94 23.45 -7.17
CA SER A 4 19.80 23.64 -6.01
C SER A 4 20.70 22.40 -6.02
N SER A 5 22.00 22.54 -5.85
CA SER A 5 22.89 21.42 -5.53
C SER A 5 22.60 20.96 -4.09
N LEU A 6 21.48 20.27 -3.89
CA LEU A 6 21.34 19.32 -2.80
C LEU A 6 22.21 18.14 -3.21
N SER A 7 23.10 17.72 -2.32
CA SER A 7 23.82 16.47 -2.47
C SER A 7 22.80 15.33 -2.45
N GLU A 8 22.20 15.06 -3.60
CA GLU A 8 21.37 13.90 -3.84
C GLU A 8 22.28 12.69 -3.64
N GLU A 9 22.20 12.08 -2.45
CA GLU A 9 22.89 10.82 -2.19
C GLU A 9 22.26 9.76 -3.09
N GLU A 10 22.81 9.64 -4.31
CA GLU A 10 22.38 8.65 -5.29
C GLU A 10 22.85 7.26 -4.81
N LEU A 11 21.87 6.42 -4.49
CA LEU A 11 22.06 5.04 -4.05
C LEU A 11 21.92 4.12 -5.26
N THR A 12 22.94 3.29 -5.50
CA THR A 12 22.87 2.23 -6.53
C THR A 12 22.57 0.89 -5.86
N LEU A 13 21.37 0.38 -6.10
CA LEU A 13 20.90 -0.89 -5.52
C LEU A 13 20.88 -1.97 -6.60
N THR A 14 21.32 -3.18 -6.26
CA THR A 14 21.21 -4.35 -7.12
C THR A 14 20.16 -5.28 -6.56
N VAL A 15 19.11 -5.55 -7.34
CA VAL A 15 17.98 -6.39 -6.97
C VAL A 15 18.06 -7.69 -7.76
N LYS A 16 18.17 -8.82 -7.07
CA LYS A 16 18.15 -10.15 -7.69
C LYS A 16 16.72 -10.69 -7.69
N TRP A 17 16.16 -10.97 -8.86
CA TRP A 17 14.82 -11.53 -9.03
C TRP A 17 14.82 -12.61 -10.12
N SER A 18 14.19 -13.76 -9.85
CA SER A 18 14.07 -14.89 -10.79
C SER A 18 15.38 -15.32 -11.47
N GLY A 19 16.51 -15.23 -10.75
CA GLY A 19 17.84 -15.57 -11.28
C GLY A 19 18.56 -14.43 -12.00
N ASN A 20 17.87 -13.34 -12.33
CA ASN A 20 18.43 -12.15 -12.97
C ASN A 20 18.81 -11.07 -11.95
N GLU A 21 19.79 -10.24 -12.29
CA GLU A 21 20.23 -9.09 -11.49
C GLU A 21 19.81 -7.77 -12.18
N TYR A 22 19.12 -6.90 -11.45
CA TYR A 22 18.63 -5.61 -11.92
C TYR A 22 19.28 -4.50 -11.11
N THR A 23 19.97 -3.57 -11.77
CA THR A 23 20.56 -2.41 -11.10
C THR A 23 19.60 -1.23 -11.17
N VAL A 24 19.25 -0.69 -10.00
CA VAL A 24 18.31 0.41 -9.84
C VAL A 24 19.03 1.57 -9.15
N ARG A 25 18.91 2.77 -9.71
CA ARG A 25 19.43 4.00 -9.12
C ARG A 25 18.26 4.79 -8.54
N VAL A 26 18.41 5.20 -7.29
CA VAL A 26 17.41 5.93 -6.51
C VAL A 26 18.10 6.97 -5.63
N CYS A 27 17.38 8.03 -5.27
CA CYS A 27 17.89 9.05 -4.37
C CYS A 27 17.59 8.68 -2.91
N GLY A 28 18.41 9.11 -1.96
CA GLY A 28 18.15 8.92 -0.53
C GLY A 28 16.83 9.55 -0.05
N ASP A 29 16.39 10.63 -0.70
CA ASP A 29 15.11 11.30 -0.45
C ASP A 29 13.90 10.57 -1.04
N ASP A 30 14.11 9.54 -1.85
CA ASP A 30 13.01 8.72 -2.36
C ASP A 30 12.45 7.81 -1.26
N SER A 31 11.16 7.47 -1.40
CA SER A 31 10.51 6.51 -0.52
C SER A 31 10.74 5.07 -0.99
N VAL A 32 10.53 4.10 -0.10
CA VAL A 32 10.51 2.67 -0.44
C VAL A 32 9.47 2.38 -1.54
N GLY A 33 8.34 3.11 -1.56
CA GLY A 33 7.34 3.00 -2.61
C GLY A 33 7.88 3.38 -4.00
N GLU A 34 8.74 4.40 -4.09
CA GLU A 34 9.43 4.79 -5.32
C GLU A 34 10.38 3.69 -5.80
N LEU A 35 11.18 3.12 -4.90
CA LEU A 35 12.05 1.99 -5.21
C LEU A 35 11.26 0.80 -5.79
N LYS A 36 10.16 0.40 -5.14
CA LYS A 36 9.30 -0.68 -5.64
C LYS A 36 8.69 -0.34 -7.01
N ARG A 37 8.33 0.92 -7.25
CA ARG A 37 7.81 1.35 -8.56
C ARG A 37 8.88 1.26 -9.65
N ARG A 38 10.11 1.65 -9.35
CA ARG A 38 11.26 1.51 -10.25
C ARG A 38 11.53 0.05 -10.59
N ILE A 39 11.48 -0.83 -9.60
CA ILE A 39 11.63 -2.28 -9.79
C ILE A 39 10.47 -2.83 -10.64
N CYS A 40 9.24 -2.38 -10.41
CA CYS A 40 8.06 -2.76 -11.18
C CYS A 40 8.23 -2.45 -12.68
N GLN A 41 8.83 -1.32 -13.03
CA GLN A 41 9.09 -0.96 -14.43
C GLN A 41 10.11 -1.89 -15.10
N LEU A 42 11.01 -2.51 -14.33
CA LEU A 42 12.05 -3.41 -14.84
C LEU A 42 11.61 -4.88 -14.85
N THR A 43 10.86 -5.32 -13.85
CA THR A 43 10.48 -6.73 -13.67
C THR A 43 9.02 -7.02 -14.00
N ASN A 44 8.20 -5.99 -14.23
CA ASN A 44 6.75 -6.07 -14.40
C ASN A 44 5.99 -6.67 -13.18
N VAL A 45 6.67 -6.82 -12.04
CA VAL A 45 6.07 -7.30 -10.78
C VAL A 45 5.43 -6.11 -10.07
N LEU A 46 4.15 -6.19 -9.72
CA LEU A 46 3.46 -5.10 -9.00
C LEU A 46 4.11 -4.80 -7.63
N PRO A 47 4.18 -3.52 -7.18
CA PRO A 47 4.73 -3.14 -5.88
C PRO A 47 4.13 -3.90 -4.69
N LYS A 48 2.83 -4.21 -4.74
CA LYS A 48 2.11 -5.00 -3.71
C LYS A 48 2.60 -6.46 -3.61
N ARG A 49 3.13 -7.02 -4.69
CA ARG A 49 3.61 -8.41 -4.79
C ARG A 49 5.14 -8.51 -4.70
N GLN A 50 5.84 -7.39 -4.58
CA GLN A 50 7.29 -7.36 -4.39
C GLN A 50 7.65 -7.47 -2.92
N LYS A 51 8.26 -8.58 -2.53
CA LYS A 51 8.86 -8.78 -1.22
C LYS A 51 10.37 -8.61 -1.32
N LEU A 52 10.84 -7.44 -0.90
CA LEU A 52 12.27 -7.15 -0.82
C LEU A 52 12.87 -7.79 0.43
N LEU A 53 13.90 -8.61 0.24
CA LEU A 53 14.62 -9.30 1.30
C LEU A 53 16.05 -8.76 1.38
N TYR A 54 16.36 -8.16 2.52
CA TYR A 54 17.72 -7.78 2.89
C TYR A 54 17.97 -8.12 4.36
N PRO A 55 19.04 -8.87 4.71
CA PRO A 55 19.26 -9.32 6.10
C PRO A 55 19.26 -8.22 7.16
N LYS A 56 19.64 -6.97 6.80
CA LYS A 56 19.68 -5.86 7.76
C LYS A 56 18.41 -5.03 7.83
N LEU A 57 17.51 -5.16 6.86
CA LEU A 57 16.28 -4.34 6.78
C LEU A 57 14.99 -5.16 6.90
N GLY A 58 14.98 -6.45 6.56
CA GLY A 58 13.85 -7.35 6.74
C GLY A 58 12.49 -6.74 6.40
N SER A 59 11.73 -6.39 7.44
CA SER A 59 10.37 -5.83 7.35
C SER A 59 10.29 -4.33 7.11
N LYS A 60 11.36 -3.55 7.29
CA LYS A 60 11.36 -2.08 7.06
C LYS A 60 11.10 -1.71 5.60
N LEU A 61 11.38 -2.62 4.66
CA LEU A 61 11.10 -2.44 3.23
C LEU A 61 9.64 -2.76 2.85
N ALA A 62 8.82 -3.18 3.81
CA ALA A 62 7.39 -3.39 3.57
C ALA A 62 6.64 -2.05 3.54
N ASP A 63 7.07 -1.08 4.35
CA ASP A 63 6.41 0.21 4.48
C ASP A 63 6.81 1.17 3.36
N ASP A 64 5.83 1.60 2.56
CA ASP A 64 6.04 2.47 1.39
C ASP A 64 6.29 3.94 1.74
N SER A 65 6.01 4.34 2.99
CA SER A 65 6.17 5.72 3.45
C SER A 65 7.57 6.03 3.99
N VAL A 66 8.36 4.99 4.27
CA VAL A 66 9.72 5.14 4.77
C VAL A 66 10.65 5.64 3.67
N LEU A 67 11.48 6.63 3.99
CA LEU A 67 12.54 7.13 3.12
C LEU A 67 13.72 6.18 3.08
N LEU A 68 14.39 6.10 1.92
CA LEU A 68 15.59 5.28 1.75
C LEU A 68 16.76 5.78 2.61
N SER A 69 16.85 7.09 2.86
CA SER A 69 17.84 7.72 3.76
C SER A 69 17.71 7.27 5.23
N HIS A 70 16.50 6.94 5.69
CA HIS A 70 16.26 6.47 7.06
C HIS A 70 16.64 5.00 7.26
N LEU A 71 16.97 4.31 6.18
CA LEU A 71 17.36 2.93 6.18
C LEU A 71 18.88 2.83 6.14
N PRO A 72 19.51 1.89 6.89
CA PRO A 72 20.95 1.67 6.83
C PRO A 72 21.35 0.91 5.53
N LEU A 73 21.05 1.52 4.38
CA LEU A 73 21.37 1.03 3.05
C LEU A 73 22.78 1.49 2.68
N LYS A 74 23.57 0.58 2.11
CA LYS A 74 24.84 0.94 1.49
C LYS A 74 24.59 1.33 0.02
N PRO A 75 25.35 2.29 -0.54
CA PRO A 75 25.18 2.77 -1.91
C PRO A 75 25.46 1.74 -3.02
N SER A 76 25.85 0.51 -2.66
CA SER A 76 26.15 -0.60 -3.58
C SER A 76 25.71 -1.94 -2.97
N LEU A 77 24.47 -1.97 -2.48
CA LEU A 77 23.90 -3.14 -1.84
C LEU A 77 23.26 -4.11 -2.85
N LYS A 78 23.47 -5.41 -2.63
CA LYS A 78 22.70 -6.49 -3.27
C LYS A 78 21.58 -7.00 -2.36
N MET A 79 20.35 -6.98 -2.85
CA MET A 79 19.16 -7.52 -2.17
C MET A 79 18.42 -8.51 -3.07
N THR A 80 17.65 -9.42 -2.47
CA THR A 80 16.84 -10.39 -3.22
C THR A 80 15.40 -9.93 -3.21
N MET A 81 14.74 -9.91 -4.37
CA MET A 81 13.31 -9.66 -4.48
C MET A 81 12.59 -10.96 -4.80
N ILE A 82 11.48 -11.20 -4.08
CA ILE A 82 10.55 -12.29 -4.37
C ILE A 82 9.23 -11.66 -4.79
N GLY A 83 8.73 -12.05 -5.94
CA GLY A 83 7.42 -11.61 -6.44
C GLY A 83 7.09 -12.35 -7.73
N THR A 84 5.81 -12.49 -8.01
CA THR A 84 5.31 -13.06 -9.27
C THR A 84 4.68 -11.95 -10.11
N VAL A 85 4.91 -11.99 -11.42
CA VAL A 85 4.19 -11.14 -12.36
C VAL A 85 2.77 -11.68 -12.52
N GLU A 86 1.80 -10.82 -12.85
CA GLU A 86 0.41 -11.26 -12.98
C GLU A 86 0.20 -12.14 -14.22
N ASP A 87 0.98 -11.91 -15.28
CA ASP A 87 0.88 -12.65 -16.55
C ASP A 87 1.34 -14.12 -16.45
N ASP A 88 2.20 -14.42 -15.48
CA ASP A 88 2.74 -15.78 -15.24
C ASP A 88 1.85 -16.59 -14.28
N ILE A 89 0.77 -15.98 -13.77
CA ILE A 89 -0.29 -16.71 -13.09
C ILE A 89 -1.14 -17.35 -14.19
N ILE A 90 -0.67 -18.50 -14.69
CA ILE A 90 -1.51 -19.41 -15.46
C ILE A 90 -2.56 -19.92 -14.48
N VAL A 91 -3.67 -19.19 -14.36
CA VAL A 91 -4.88 -19.69 -13.73
C VAL A 91 -5.41 -20.72 -14.71
N ASP A 92 -5.11 -22.00 -14.46
CA ASP A 92 -5.94 -23.08 -15.00
C ASP A 92 -7.38 -22.67 -14.68
N GLN A 93 -8.20 -22.44 -15.71
CA GLN A 93 -9.60 -22.05 -15.55
C GLN A 93 -10.34 -23.25 -14.97
N VAL A 94 -10.13 -23.52 -13.69
CA VAL A 94 -10.97 -24.41 -12.91
C VAL A 94 -12.28 -23.67 -12.77
N ASP A 95 -13.27 -24.19 -13.50
CA ASP A 95 -14.70 -23.97 -13.36
C ASP A 95 -15.02 -23.19 -12.08
N SER A 96 -15.26 -21.89 -12.24
CA SER A 96 -15.53 -21.03 -11.10
C SER A 96 -16.82 -21.53 -10.45
N PRO A 97 -16.79 -22.06 -9.20
CA PRO A 97 -18.03 -22.40 -8.53
C PRO A 97 -18.88 -21.13 -8.42
N GLU A 98 -20.19 -21.26 -8.65
CA GLU A 98 -21.16 -20.18 -8.51
C GLU A 98 -20.93 -19.48 -7.18
N ILE A 99 -20.40 -18.25 -7.24
CA ILE A 99 -20.08 -17.45 -6.05
C ILE A 99 -21.42 -17.04 -5.46
N ILE A 100 -21.86 -17.76 -4.43
CA ILE A 100 -23.01 -17.38 -3.61
C ILE A 100 -22.51 -16.33 -2.62
N ASP A 101 -23.10 -15.14 -2.69
CA ASP A 101 -22.77 -13.99 -1.85
C ASP A 101 -23.31 -14.24 -0.42
N ASP A 102 -22.43 -14.63 0.51
CA ASP A 102 -22.75 -14.82 1.95
C ASP A 102 -23.19 -13.51 2.65
N PHE A 103 -23.27 -12.38 1.93
CA PHE A 103 -23.68 -11.07 2.43
C PHE A 103 -25.14 -10.72 2.13
N GLU A 104 -25.88 -11.55 1.38
CA GLU A 104 -27.33 -11.41 1.21
C GLU A 104 -28.08 -11.93 2.45
N LEU A 105 -27.90 -11.21 3.57
CA LEU A 105 -28.90 -11.21 4.65
C LEU A 105 -30.23 -10.77 4.05
N GLY A 106 -31.17 -11.71 3.99
CA GLY A 106 -32.51 -11.54 3.47
C GLY A 106 -33.09 -10.16 3.78
N GLN A 107 -33.59 -9.53 2.74
CA GLN A 107 -34.18 -8.20 2.73
C GLN A 107 -35.51 -8.17 3.50
N ASP A 108 -35.47 -8.41 4.81
CA ASP A 108 -36.59 -8.45 5.75
C ASP A 108 -35.98 -8.12 7.13
N GLU A 109 -35.69 -6.87 7.51
CA GLU A 109 -36.62 -5.78 7.74
C GLU A 109 -35.89 -4.43 7.57
N SER A 110 -36.17 -3.72 6.48
CA SER A 110 -35.63 -2.38 6.22
C SER A 110 -36.43 -1.30 6.96
N THR A 111 -36.25 -1.19 8.28
CA THR A 111 -36.43 0.14 8.88
C THR A 111 -35.17 0.94 8.63
N ASP A 112 -35.25 1.96 7.77
CA ASP A 112 -34.16 2.90 7.49
C ASP A 112 -33.52 3.35 8.82
N ILE A 113 -32.19 3.31 8.92
CA ILE A 113 -31.44 3.58 10.17
C ILE A 113 -31.86 4.92 10.81
N LYS A 114 -32.40 5.87 10.04
CA LYS A 114 -32.94 7.15 10.52
C LYS A 114 -34.16 6.98 11.43
N ASP A 115 -34.98 5.95 11.25
CA ASP A 115 -36.24 5.75 11.97
C ASP A 115 -36.13 4.92 13.25
N LYS A 116 -34.94 4.37 13.53
CA LYS A 116 -34.66 3.65 14.77
C LYS A 116 -34.94 4.54 15.98
N GLU A 117 -35.86 4.13 16.85
CA GLU A 117 -36.31 4.84 18.06
C GLU A 117 -35.14 5.38 18.91
N VAL A 118 -34.05 4.60 19.01
CA VAL A 118 -32.81 4.97 19.70
C VAL A 118 -32.19 6.27 19.14
N ASN A 119 -32.22 6.45 17.82
CA ASN A 119 -31.65 7.62 17.16
C ASN A 119 -32.55 8.86 17.36
N LYS A 120 -33.89 8.68 17.28
CA LYS A 120 -34.86 9.74 17.60
C LYS A 120 -34.73 10.23 19.05
N GLN A 121 -34.52 9.31 19.99
CA GLN A 121 -34.37 9.67 21.40
C GLN A 121 -33.08 10.48 21.68
N LYS A 122 -31.98 10.17 21.00
CA LYS A 122 -30.73 10.95 21.06
C LYS A 122 -30.91 12.37 20.51
N LEU A 123 -31.60 12.50 19.38
CA LEU A 123 -31.94 13.80 18.79
C LEU A 123 -32.81 14.63 19.74
N ARG A 124 -33.87 14.05 20.30
CA ARG A 124 -34.75 14.73 21.28
C ARG A 124 -33.98 15.22 22.51
N ARG A 125 -33.05 14.42 23.05
CA ARG A 125 -32.19 14.85 24.17
C ARG A 125 -31.35 16.07 23.81
N ARG A 126 -30.74 16.11 22.62
CA ARG A 126 -29.92 17.25 22.18
C ARG A 126 -30.75 18.52 21.98
N ILE A 127 -31.93 18.40 21.38
CA ILE A 127 -32.85 19.54 21.19
C ILE A 127 -33.25 20.16 22.54
N TYR A 128 -33.51 19.34 23.56
CA TYR A 128 -33.87 19.85 24.89
C TYR A 128 -32.68 20.52 25.61
N GLN A 129 -31.47 19.98 25.43
CA GLN A 129 -30.27 20.51 26.09
C GLN A 129 -29.74 21.79 25.44
N TYR A 130 -29.91 21.96 24.13
CA TYR A 130 -29.45 23.16 23.43
C TYR A 130 -30.58 24.19 23.28
N LYS A 131 -30.55 25.23 24.12
CA LYS A 131 -31.27 26.47 23.83
C LYS A 131 -30.40 27.29 22.88
N VAL A 132 -30.84 27.45 21.64
CA VAL A 132 -30.21 28.38 20.69
C VAL A 132 -30.51 29.79 21.17
N SER A 133 -29.54 30.44 21.81
CA SER A 133 -29.63 31.86 22.13
C SER A 133 -29.55 32.65 20.83
N HIS A 134 -30.62 33.38 20.50
CA HIS A 134 -30.61 34.34 19.41
C HIS A 134 -30.01 35.65 19.95
N CYS A 135 -28.97 36.17 19.30
CA CYS A 135 -28.44 37.50 19.56
C CYS A 135 -29.30 38.56 18.88
#